data_AF-A0ABD1ETH6-F1
#
_entry.id   AF-A0ABD1ETH6-F1
#
_cell.length_a   1.000
_cell.length_b   1.000
_cell.length_c   1.000
_cell.angle_alpha   90.00
_cell.angle_beta   90.00
_cell.angle_gamma   90.00
#
_symmetry.space_group_name_H-M   'P 1'
#
loop_
_entity.id
_entity.type
_entity.pdbx_description
1 polymer ?
#
loop_
_entity_poly.entity_id
_entity_poly.type
_entity_poly.pdbx_seq_one_letter_code
_entity_poly.pdbx_strand_id
1 'polypeptide(L)'
;MVFTNEQKTFMIETYFRNGHQVNGEWVYEIQPCFREFREQFPEFAVDELNFTKTLKYVVTLFRETGSIQRKSGSGRPKKRTLDTIENIDLSYGTCHKIVKKI
;
A
#
# COMPACT_ATOMS: atom_id res chain seq x y z
N MET A 1 -1.42 -0.40 11.39
CA MET A 1 -2.55 0.47 10.97
C MET A 1 -2.84 0.22 9.50
N VAL A 2 -4.11 0.19 9.08
CA VAL A 2 -4.50 -0.07 7.69
C VAL A 2 -5.15 1.18 7.13
N PHE A 3 -4.55 1.76 6.09
CA PHE A 3 -5.10 2.90 5.36
C PHE A 3 -5.97 2.40 4.21
N THR A 4 -7.11 3.07 4.01
CA THR A 4 -7.99 2.84 2.86
C THR A 4 -7.33 3.33 1.57
N ASN A 5 -7.87 2.94 0.41
CA ASN A 5 -7.36 3.44 -0.86
C ASN A 5 -7.61 4.95 -1.01
N GLU A 6 -8.74 5.45 -0.52
CA GLU A 6 -9.06 6.88 -0.49
C GLU A 6 -8.01 7.66 0.30
N GLN A 7 -7.70 7.22 1.52
CA GLN A 7 -6.67 7.84 2.35
C GLN A 7 -5.29 7.83 1.67
N LYS A 8 -4.90 6.71 1.06
CA LYS A 8 -3.61 6.62 0.33
C LYS A 8 -3.56 7.51 -0.91
N THR A 9 -4.69 7.67 -1.60
CA THR A 9 -4.83 8.55 -2.76
C THR A 9 -4.63 9.99 -2.31
N PHE A 10 -5.35 10.41 -1.27
CA PHE A 10 -5.19 11.72 -0.67
C PHE A 10 -3.73 11.98 -0.26
N MET A 11 -3.08 11.03 0.45
CA MET A 11 -1.68 11.16 0.86
C MET A 11 -0.72 11.45 -0.30
N ILE A 12 -0.91 10.80 -1.44
CA ILE A 12 -0.08 11.04 -2.63
C ILE A 12 -0.37 12.39 -3.25
N GLU A 13 -1.65 12.71 -3.43
CA GLU A 13 -2.08 13.97 -4.06
C GLU A 13 -1.57 15.17 -3.26
N THR A 14 -1.73 15.16 -1.94
CA THR A 14 -1.27 16.26 -1.08
C THR A 14 0.24 16.33 -1.00
N TYR A 15 0.94 15.19 -0.95
CA TYR A 15 2.41 15.18 -0.96
C TYR A 15 3.00 15.82 -2.21
N PHE A 16 2.47 15.48 -3.40
CA PHE A 16 2.96 16.08 -4.65
C PHE A 16 2.47 17.52 -4.84
N ARG A 17 1.24 17.84 -4.42
CA ARG A 17 0.68 19.20 -4.48
C ARG A 17 1.48 20.19 -3.64
N ASN A 18 1.97 19.75 -2.47
CA ASN A 18 2.78 20.57 -1.58
C ASN A 18 4.27 20.60 -1.98
N GLY A 19 4.63 19.96 -3.08
CA GLY A 19 5.94 20.10 -3.67
C GLY A 19 6.20 21.54 -4.08
N HIS A 20 7.41 22.02 -3.84
CA HIS A 20 7.86 23.32 -4.31
C HIS A 20 9.25 23.20 -4.95
N GLN A 21 9.60 24.14 -5.82
CA GLN A 21 10.90 24.14 -6.48
C GLN A 21 11.91 24.95 -5.68
N VAL A 22 13.08 24.37 -5.44
CA VAL A 22 14.25 25.03 -4.87
C VAL A 22 15.41 24.79 -5.83
N ASN A 23 15.98 25.86 -6.40
CA ASN A 23 17.08 25.78 -7.38
C ASN A 23 16.81 24.84 -8.57
N GLY A 24 15.55 24.74 -9.02
CA GLY A 24 15.16 23.87 -10.14
C GLY A 24 14.90 22.40 -9.75
N GLU A 25 15.10 22.04 -8.49
CA GLU A 25 14.76 20.71 -7.96
C GLU A 25 13.42 20.74 -7.22
N TRP A 26 12.59 19.73 -7.43
CA TRP A 26 11.35 19.56 -6.66
C TRP A 26 11.65 19.02 -5.27
N VAL A 27 11.32 19.80 -4.26
CA VAL A 27 11.40 19.44 -2.84
C VAL A 27 10.00 19.13 -2.34
N TYR A 28 9.87 18.00 -1.63
CA TYR A 28 8.61 17.51 -1.09
C TYR A 28 8.71 17.31 0.41
N GLU A 29 7.83 17.98 1.16
CA GLU A 29 7.80 17.92 2.62
C GLU A 29 6.65 17.06 3.13
N ILE A 30 6.91 16.27 4.17
CA ILE A 30 5.91 15.38 4.77
C ILE A 30 5.01 16.13 5.74
N GLN A 31 5.50 17.18 6.41
CA GLN A 31 4.74 17.88 7.46
C GLN A 31 3.46 18.56 6.95
N PRO A 32 3.49 19.33 5.84
CA PRO A 32 2.26 19.93 5.31
C PRO A 32 1.24 18.85 4.90
N CYS A 33 1.72 17.78 4.25
CA CYS A 33 0.92 16.62 3.89
C CYS A 33 0.27 15.94 5.11
N PHE A 34 0.99 15.81 6.23
CA PHE A 34 0.45 15.21 7.46
C PHE A 34 -0.60 16.09 8.12
N ARG A 35 -0.38 17.42 8.16
CA ARG A 35 -1.35 18.38 8.68
C ARG A 35 -2.67 18.31 7.91
N GLU A 36 -2.61 18.43 6.59
CA GLU A 36 -3.80 18.36 5.73
C GLU A 36 -4.52 17.02 5.85
N PHE A 37 -3.78 15.92 6.02
CA PHE A 37 -4.39 14.61 6.24
C PHE A 37 -5.19 14.56 7.54
N ARG A 38 -4.68 15.15 8.63
CA ARG A 38 -5.38 15.20 9.92
C ARG A 38 -6.62 16.09 9.87
N GLU A 39 -6.59 17.15 9.08
CA GLU A 39 -7.74 18.02 8.82
C GLU A 39 -8.82 17.31 8.00
N GLN A 40 -8.42 16.55 6.97
CA GLN A 40 -9.36 15.82 6.11
C GLN A 40 -9.97 14.58 6.79
N PHE A 41 -9.18 13.87 7.61
CA PHE A 41 -9.60 12.64 8.28
C PHE A 41 -9.42 12.75 9.82
N PRO A 42 -10.18 13.63 10.50
CA PRO A 42 -9.98 13.91 11.92
C PRO A 42 -10.27 12.70 12.81
N GLU A 43 -11.21 11.85 12.39
CA GLU A 43 -11.58 10.61 13.11
C GLU A 43 -10.52 9.50 12.98
N PHE A 44 -9.62 9.60 11.99
CA PHE A 44 -8.57 8.61 11.81
C PHE A 44 -7.40 8.93 12.74
N ALA A 45 -7.37 8.25 13.88
CA ALA A 45 -6.28 8.36 14.85
C ALA A 45 -4.99 7.74 14.28
N VAL A 46 -4.12 8.59 13.74
CA VAL A 46 -2.81 8.22 13.18
C VAL A 46 -1.71 9.07 13.81
N ASP A 47 -0.63 8.42 14.22
CA ASP A 47 0.60 9.10 14.62
C ASP A 47 1.49 9.39 13.39
N GLU A 48 2.36 10.38 13.55
CA GLU A 48 3.25 10.86 12.48
C GLU A 48 4.20 9.77 11.96
N LEU A 49 4.62 8.84 12.82
CA LEU A 49 5.54 7.76 12.45
C LEU A 49 4.86 6.77 11.49
N ASN A 50 3.65 6.33 11.81
CA ASN A 50 2.85 5.45 10.98
C ASN A 50 2.41 6.13 9.68
N PHE A 51 2.08 7.43 9.74
CA PHE A 51 1.82 8.24 8.56
C PHE A 51 3.03 8.27 7.63
N THR A 52 4.19 8.67 8.16
CA THR A 52 5.44 8.81 7.40
C THR A 52 5.88 7.50 6.75
N LYS A 53 5.81 6.40 7.49
CA LYS A 53 6.14 5.06 6.96
C LYS A 53 5.22 4.69 5.81
N THR A 54 3.92 4.95 5.95
CA THR A 54 2.94 4.64 4.91
C THR A 54 3.14 5.53 3.70
N LEU A 55 3.31 6.85 3.88
CA LEU A 55 3.54 7.79 2.79
C LEU A 55 4.76 7.40 1.96
N LYS A 56 5.90 7.11 2.60
CA LYS A 56 7.11 6.66 1.92
C LYS A 56 6.85 5.41 1.08
N TYR A 57 6.18 4.41 1.65
CA TYR A 57 5.84 3.18 0.93
C TYR A 57 4.96 3.45 -0.30
N VAL A 58 3.90 4.25 -0.14
CA VAL A 58 2.95 4.49 -1.22
C VAL A 58 3.58 5.37 -2.32
N VAL A 59 4.39 6.37 -1.95
CA VAL A 59 5.15 7.18 -2.92
C VAL A 59 6.14 6.32 -3.71
N THR A 60 6.88 5.42 -3.06
CA THR A 60 7.76 4.46 -3.75
C THR A 60 6.97 3.58 -4.71
N LEU A 61 5.87 2.99 -4.24
CA LEU A 61 5.01 2.13 -5.07
C LEU A 61 4.45 2.88 -6.30
N PHE A 62 4.03 4.13 -6.11
CA PHE A 62 3.49 4.96 -7.18
C PHE A 62 4.57 5.35 -8.19
N ARG A 63 5.79 5.68 -7.75
CA ARG A 63 6.92 5.94 -8.64
C ARG A 63 7.32 4.71 -9.46
N GLU A 64 7.24 3.52 -8.88
CA GLU A 64 7.60 2.27 -9.56
C GLU A 64 6.51 1.76 -10.51
N THR A 65 5.24 1.95 -10.17
CA THR A 65 4.12 1.28 -10.86
C THR A 65 3.09 2.21 -11.49
N GLY A 66 3.14 3.51 -11.17
CA GLY A 66 2.08 4.47 -11.50
C GLY A 66 0.77 4.21 -10.76
N SER A 67 0.75 3.28 -9.80
CA SER A 67 -0.46 2.85 -9.09
C SER A 67 -0.30 2.92 -7.58
N ILE A 68 -1.40 3.23 -6.91
CA ILE A 68 -1.56 3.21 -5.46
C ILE A 68 -2.11 1.85 -5.01
N GLN A 69 -2.70 1.10 -5.95
CA GLN A 69 -3.28 -0.20 -5.71
C GLN A 69 -2.24 -1.30 -5.89
N ARG A 70 -2.43 -2.40 -5.17
CA ARG A 70 -1.70 -3.64 -5.48
C ARG A 70 -2.12 -4.12 -6.87
N LYS A 71 -1.15 -4.57 -7.66
CA LYS A 71 -1.41 -5.23 -8.95
C LYS A 71 -2.46 -6.33 -8.76
N SER A 72 -3.49 -6.32 -9.58
CA SER A 72 -4.49 -7.40 -9.58
C SER A 72 -3.78 -8.75 -9.79
N GLY A 73 -4.09 -9.72 -8.91
CA GLY A 73 -3.44 -11.04 -8.95
C GLY A 73 -2.07 -11.14 -8.27
N SER A 74 -1.54 -10.09 -7.64
CA SER A 74 -0.28 -10.16 -6.88
C SER A 74 -0.42 -10.83 -5.50
N GLY A 75 -1.57 -11.43 -5.22
CA GLY A 75 -1.83 -12.19 -4.01
C GLY A 75 -1.65 -13.68 -4.27
N ARG A 76 -1.27 -14.43 -3.24
CA ARG A 76 -1.28 -15.89 -3.30
C ARG A 76 -2.66 -16.35 -3.81
N PRO A 77 -2.73 -17.15 -4.90
CA PRO A 77 -4.00 -17.62 -5.44
C PRO A 77 -4.84 -18.28 -4.35
N LYS A 78 -6.03 -17.76 -4.09
CA LYS A 78 -6.97 -18.35 -3.12
C LYS A 78 -7.64 -19.61 -3.66
N LYS A 79 -7.71 -19.74 -4.99
CA LYS A 79 -8.14 -20.95 -5.69
C LYS A 79 -6.91 -21.55 -6.37
N ARG A 80 -6.64 -22.82 -6.12
CA ARG A 80 -5.66 -23.58 -6.92
C ARG A 80 -6.33 -23.93 -8.24
N THR A 81 -5.78 -23.46 -9.36
CA THR A 81 -6.07 -24.02 -10.69
C THR A 81 -5.26 -25.32 -10.87
N LEU A 82 -5.62 -26.20 -11.81
CA LEU A 82 -4.90 -27.46 -12.07
C LEU A 82 -3.39 -27.21 -12.27
N ASP A 83 -3.03 -26.15 -12.99
CA ASP A 83 -1.64 -25.71 -13.20
C ASP A 83 -0.89 -25.34 -11.91
N THR A 84 -1.62 -24.95 -10.85
CA THR A 84 -1.06 -24.64 -9.52
C THR A 84 -0.90 -25.89 -8.66
N ILE A 85 -1.57 -27.00 -8.99
CA ILE A 85 -1.49 -28.27 -8.27
C ILE A 85 -0.24 -29.05 -8.71
N GLU A 86 0.11 -29.01 -10.00
CA GLU A 86 1.27 -29.73 -10.54
C GLU A 86 2.62 -29.14 -10.09
N ASN A 87 2.65 -27.84 -9.75
CA ASN A 87 3.85 -27.15 -9.24
C ASN A 87 4.04 -27.25 -7.72
N ILE A 88 3.30 -28.12 -7.03
CA ILE A 88 3.53 -28.40 -5.60
C ILE A 88 4.65 -29.43 -5.50
N ASP A 89 5.89 -28.96 -5.50
CA ASP A 89 7.01 -29.74 -4.97
C ASP A 89 6.68 -30.14 -3.53
N LEU A 90 6.59 -31.45 -3.30
CA LEU A 90 6.29 -32.08 -2.02
C LEU A 90 7.44 -31.96 -1.00
N SER A 91 8.32 -30.97 -1.14
CA SER A 91 9.41 -30.75 -0.21
C SER A 91 8.95 -29.84 0.94
N TYR A 92 8.52 -30.51 2.01
CA TYR A 92 8.50 -30.06 3.41
C TYR A 92 7.33 -29.19 3.88
N GLY A 93 6.45 -29.85 4.63
CA GLY A 93 5.79 -29.27 5.80
C GLY A 93 4.57 -28.41 5.51
N THR A 94 3.42 -29.02 5.25
CA THR A 94 2.15 -28.34 5.50
C THR A 94 1.17 -29.29 6.18
N CYS A 95 0.88 -28.94 7.44
CA CYS A 95 -0.08 -29.58 8.31
C CYS A 95 -1.46 -29.60 7.63
N HIS A 96 -2.05 -30.79 7.56
CA HIS A 96 -3.33 -31.04 6.93
C HIS A 96 -4.46 -30.26 7.61
N LYS A 97 -5.11 -29.33 6.88
CA LYS A 97 -6.54 -29.03 7.12
C LYS A 97 -7.32 -29.46 5.88
N ILE A 98 -7.70 -30.73 5.95
CA ILE A 98 -8.61 -31.43 5.05
C ILE A 98 -9.97 -30.71 5.07
N VAL A 99 -10.41 -30.34 3.86
CA VAL A 99 -11.78 -30.39 3.32
C VAL A 99 -12.94 -30.16 4.30
N LYS A 100 -13.74 -29.11 4.04
CA LYS A 100 -15.21 -29.26 4.10
C LYS A 100 -15.85 -28.69 2.84
N LYS A 101 -16.55 -29.62 2.18
CA LYS A 101 -17.34 -29.58 0.97
C LYS A 101 -18.77 -29.19 1.34
N ILE A 102 -19.40 -28.30 0.57
CA ILE A 102 -20.82 -28.41 0.17
C ILE A 102 -20.85 -28.00 -1.30
#